data_AF-A0AAP7DG52-F1
#
_entry.id   AF-A0AAP7DG52-F1
#
_cell.length_a   1.000
_cell.length_b   1.000
_cell.length_c   1.000
_cell.angle_alpha   90.00
_cell.angle_beta   90.00
_cell.angle_gamma   90.00
#
_symmetry.space_group_name_H-M   'P 1'
#
loop_
_entity.id
_entity.type
_entity.pdbx_description
1 polymer ?
#
loop_
_entity_poly.entity_id
_entity_poly.type
_entity_poly.pdbx_seq_one_letter_code
_entity_poly.pdbx_strand_id
1 'polypeptide(L)'
;MRRICCFSLFLWLAISFVIPVQAADVLHRLTHDDQDTLLIGQVIRNEKAKMSIQVIYIVSGEQTEQEITVACTRQEDNCYELNLGDIALFSLDQEDSSSGNYHIKWGNYPLDISDGLAHLKGAQDEPMIAALQYYVNSGGRPASFVIEGDRMQGRYDNGEIVHIAPKLDLAARQHTKDGLGQLIRPLEYDHRVVQLKDMDHVENRCIRVIWIVAEMLGFLIVGALISGKR
;
A
#
# COMPACT_ATOMS: atom_id res chain seq x y z
N MET A 1 -11.59 17.90 54.23
CA MET A 1 -11.15 16.59 53.68
C MET A 1 -12.12 16.01 52.65
N ARG A 2 -13.41 15.84 52.96
CA ARG A 2 -14.41 15.25 52.03
C ARG A 2 -14.54 15.95 50.65
N ARG A 3 -14.39 17.28 50.59
CA ARG A 3 -14.45 18.06 49.34
C ARG A 3 -13.23 17.88 48.43
N ILE A 4 -12.06 17.57 49.01
CA ILE A 4 -10.81 17.37 48.26
C ILE A 4 -10.83 15.98 47.60
N CYS A 5 -11.34 14.96 48.32
CA CYS A 5 -11.55 13.62 47.76
C CYS A 5 -12.55 13.60 46.58
N CYS A 6 -13.62 14.39 46.64
CA CYS A 6 -14.56 14.50 45.53
C CYS A 6 -13.92 15.15 44.29
N PHE A 7 -13.08 16.15 44.49
CA PHE A 7 -12.37 16.81 43.39
C PHE A 7 -11.33 15.90 42.75
N SER A 8 -10.56 15.14 43.54
CA SER A 8 -9.60 14.18 43.00
C SER A 8 -10.27 13.04 42.26
N LEU A 9 -11.42 12.56 42.74
CA LEU A 9 -12.20 11.53 42.06
C LEU A 9 -12.78 12.03 40.72
N PHE A 10 -13.28 13.27 40.71
CA PHE A 10 -13.81 13.90 39.50
C PHE A 10 -12.72 14.17 38.47
N LEU A 11 -11.54 14.62 38.91
CA LEU A 11 -10.38 14.83 38.04
C LEU A 11 -9.88 13.51 37.45
N TRP A 12 -9.84 12.45 38.26
CA TRP A 12 -9.43 11.11 37.79
C TRP A 12 -10.44 10.54 36.78
N LEU A 13 -11.74 10.65 37.05
CA LEU A 13 -12.80 10.29 36.09
C LEU A 13 -12.70 11.10 34.79
N ALA A 14 -12.48 12.41 34.87
CA ALA A 14 -12.37 13.26 33.68
C ALA A 14 -11.17 12.89 32.78
N ILE A 15 -10.05 12.47 33.38
CA ILE A 15 -8.86 12.02 32.64
C ILE A 15 -9.09 10.62 32.04
N SER A 16 -9.82 9.74 32.73
CA SER A 16 -10.16 8.40 32.22
C SER A 16 -11.14 8.39 31.03
N PHE A 17 -11.84 9.51 30.76
CA PHE A 17 -12.74 9.66 29.62
C PHE A 17 -12.07 10.29 28.38
N VAL A 18 -10.77 10.56 28.41
CA VAL A 18 -10.02 10.96 27.21
C VAL A 18 -9.71 9.71 26.39
N ILE A 19 -10.62 9.39 25.46
CA ILE A 19 -10.50 8.32 24.47
C ILE A 19 -9.21 8.52 23.65
N PRO A 20 -8.49 7.44 23.25
CA PRO A 20 -7.17 7.55 22.62
C PRO A 20 -7.20 8.36 21.32
N VAL A 21 -6.44 9.45 21.30
CA VAL A 21 -6.18 10.34 20.14
C VAL A 21 -5.32 9.64 19.05
N GLN A 22 -4.79 8.45 19.33
CA GLN A 22 -3.85 7.74 18.46
C GLN A 22 -4.47 7.22 17.15
N ALA A 23 -5.70 6.72 17.17
CA ALA A 23 -6.30 6.16 15.95
C ALA A 23 -6.65 7.26 14.92
N ALA A 24 -7.12 8.42 15.40
CA ALA A 24 -7.36 9.61 14.59
C ALA A 24 -6.09 10.12 13.91
N ASP A 25 -4.97 10.05 14.62
CA ASP A 25 -3.66 10.45 14.11
C ASP A 25 -3.18 9.55 12.97
N VAL A 26 -3.34 8.22 13.09
CA VAL A 26 -2.92 7.27 12.04
C VAL A 26 -3.70 7.46 10.75
N LEU A 27 -5.03 7.60 10.81
CA LEU A 27 -5.83 7.87 9.60
C LEU A 27 -5.39 9.18 8.94
N HIS A 28 -5.16 10.23 9.73
CA HIS A 28 -4.72 11.51 9.19
C HIS A 28 -3.39 11.36 8.44
N ARG A 29 -2.40 10.72 9.05
CA ARG A 29 -1.08 10.47 8.46
C ARG A 29 -1.17 9.69 7.15
N LEU A 30 -1.94 8.61 7.15
CA LEU A 30 -2.16 7.76 5.97
C LEU A 30 -2.74 8.54 4.79
N THR A 31 -3.60 9.53 5.03
CA THR A 31 -4.32 10.23 3.96
C THR A 31 -3.76 11.62 3.63
N HIS A 32 -2.60 11.98 4.19
CA HIS A 32 -1.96 13.29 4.00
C HIS A 32 -0.48 13.16 3.58
N ASP A 33 -0.14 12.08 2.88
CA ASP A 33 1.19 11.83 2.32
C ASP A 33 2.31 11.93 3.38
N ASP A 34 2.02 11.52 4.63
CA ASP A 34 3.05 11.37 5.67
C ASP A 34 3.83 10.05 5.48
N GLN A 35 3.75 9.44 4.30
CA GLN A 35 4.55 8.30 3.83
C GLN A 35 4.95 8.58 2.38
N ASP A 36 6.07 7.99 1.93
CA ASP A 36 6.50 8.16 0.53
C ASP A 36 5.49 7.57 -0.46
N THR A 37 4.88 6.42 -0.13
CA THR A 37 3.84 5.81 -0.98
C THR A 37 2.82 5.03 -0.17
N LEU A 38 1.55 5.15 -0.57
CA LEU A 38 0.45 4.34 -0.08
C LEU A 38 -0.08 3.51 -1.24
N LEU A 39 0.04 2.18 -1.16
CA LEU A 39 -0.28 1.32 -2.29
C LEU A 39 -1.03 0.06 -1.88
N ILE A 40 -1.81 -0.48 -2.80
CA ILE A 40 -2.36 -1.83 -2.73
C ILE A 40 -1.38 -2.75 -3.45
N GLY A 41 -0.99 -3.83 -2.78
CA GLY A 41 -0.10 -4.83 -3.35
C GLY A 41 -0.47 -6.24 -2.93
N GLN A 42 0.04 -7.22 -3.69
CA GLN A 42 -0.06 -8.64 -3.38
C GLN A 42 1.30 -9.17 -2.93
N VAL A 43 1.30 -9.93 -1.84
CA VAL A 43 2.50 -10.61 -1.36
C VAL A 43 2.85 -11.75 -2.30
N ILE A 44 4.00 -11.65 -2.99
CA ILE A 44 4.51 -12.67 -3.91
C ILE A 44 5.69 -13.46 -3.35
N ARG A 45 6.27 -12.97 -2.26
CA ARG A 45 7.23 -13.71 -1.44
C ARG A 45 7.22 -13.16 -0.02
N ASN A 46 7.25 -14.03 0.97
CA ASN A 46 7.44 -13.64 2.37
C ASN A 46 8.56 -14.47 2.99
N GLU A 47 9.68 -13.80 3.28
CA GLU A 47 10.81 -14.34 4.03
C GLU A 47 10.90 -13.60 5.37
N LYS A 48 11.48 -14.24 6.40
CA LYS A 48 11.45 -13.70 7.77
C LYS A 48 11.89 -12.23 7.90
N ALA A 49 12.81 -11.76 7.07
CA ALA A 49 13.33 -10.38 7.16
C ALA A 49 12.82 -9.46 6.04
N LYS A 50 12.16 -10.01 5.01
CA LYS A 50 11.82 -9.28 3.78
C LYS A 50 10.58 -9.86 3.11
N MET A 51 9.75 -8.98 2.61
CA MET A 51 8.55 -9.31 1.84
C MET A 51 8.65 -8.70 0.45
N SER A 52 8.46 -9.51 -0.59
CA SER A 52 8.33 -9.01 -1.96
C SER A 52 6.86 -8.82 -2.26
N ILE A 53 6.52 -7.62 -2.73
CA ILE A 53 5.17 -7.20 -3.04
C ILE A 53 5.09 -6.88 -4.52
N GLN A 54 4.10 -7.45 -5.19
CA GLN A 54 3.67 -6.96 -6.49
C GLN A 54 2.69 -5.80 -6.30
N VAL A 55 3.05 -4.63 -6.80
CA VAL A 55 2.23 -3.42 -6.73
C VAL A 55 1.06 -3.55 -7.72
N ILE A 56 -0.15 -3.45 -7.19
CA ILE A 56 -1.40 -3.49 -7.98
C ILE A 56 -1.85 -2.07 -8.30
N TYR A 57 -1.78 -1.19 -7.29
CA TYR A 57 -2.29 0.17 -7.38
C TYR A 57 -1.59 1.10 -6.37
N ILE A 58 -1.26 2.32 -6.78
CA ILE A 58 -0.74 3.37 -5.89
C ILE A 58 -1.85 4.37 -5.59
N VAL A 59 -2.31 4.39 -4.33
CA VAL A 59 -3.38 5.25 -3.83
C VAL A 59 -2.93 6.70 -3.74
N SER A 60 -1.76 6.94 -3.15
CA SER A 60 -1.15 8.27 -3.04
C SER A 60 0.38 8.15 -2.91
N GLY A 61 1.07 9.27 -3.08
CA GLY A 61 2.53 9.35 -3.02
C GLY A 61 3.25 9.00 -4.33
N GLU A 62 4.51 8.60 -4.20
CA GLU A 62 5.43 8.41 -5.32
C GLU A 62 5.13 7.15 -6.14
N GLN A 63 5.41 7.23 -7.44
CA GLN A 63 5.39 6.07 -8.33
C GLN A 63 6.54 5.14 -7.99
N THR A 64 6.29 3.83 -8.05
CA THR A 64 7.28 2.81 -7.75
C THR A 64 7.29 1.71 -8.81
N GLU A 65 8.25 0.79 -8.70
CA GLU A 65 8.36 -0.38 -9.57
C GLU A 65 7.17 -1.33 -9.34
N GLN A 66 6.88 -2.18 -10.34
CA GLN A 66 5.79 -3.15 -10.24
C GLN A 66 6.05 -4.23 -9.19
N GLU A 67 7.32 -4.50 -8.88
CA GLU A 67 7.74 -5.40 -7.82
C GLU A 67 8.67 -4.64 -6.89
N ILE A 68 8.35 -4.63 -5.61
CA ILE A 68 9.13 -3.94 -4.59
C ILE A 68 9.49 -4.90 -3.46
N THR A 69 10.56 -4.57 -2.75
CA THR A 69 10.96 -5.29 -1.55
C THR A 69 10.72 -4.43 -0.33
N VAL A 70 9.97 -4.97 0.63
CA VAL A 70 9.70 -4.36 1.92
C VAL A 70 10.51 -5.08 2.99
N ALA A 71 11.36 -4.34 3.69
CA ALA A 71 12.09 -4.82 4.84
C ALA A 71 11.13 -4.99 6.03
N CYS A 72 11.19 -6.16 6.66
CA CYS A 72 10.37 -6.53 7.80
C CYS A 72 11.28 -6.64 9.04
N THR A 73 11.92 -5.53 9.36
CA THR A 73 12.99 -5.50 10.37
C THR A 73 12.49 -5.11 11.74
N ARG A 74 11.33 -4.45 11.82
CA ARG A 74 10.71 -4.04 13.09
C ARG A 74 9.59 -4.99 13.44
N GLN A 75 9.46 -5.28 14.73
CA GLN A 75 8.40 -6.16 15.22
C GLN A 75 6.99 -5.58 14.98
N GLU A 76 6.89 -4.25 14.89
CA GLU A 76 5.66 -3.49 14.62
C GLU A 76 5.23 -3.53 13.14
N ASP A 77 6.11 -3.99 12.23
CA ASP A 77 5.81 -4.04 10.79
C ASP A 77 4.73 -5.08 10.46
N ASN A 78 4.45 -6.02 11.38
CA ASN A 78 3.44 -7.09 11.25
C ASN A 78 3.51 -7.90 9.94
N CYS A 79 4.65 -7.91 9.24
CA CYS A 79 4.80 -8.66 7.99
C CYS A 79 4.54 -10.16 8.13
N TYR A 80 4.70 -10.71 9.34
CA TYR A 80 4.48 -12.13 9.62
C TYR A 80 3.01 -12.54 9.61
N GLU A 81 2.08 -11.58 9.64
CA GLU A 81 0.64 -11.86 9.56
C GLU A 81 0.16 -12.04 8.12
N LEU A 82 0.96 -11.63 7.13
CA LEU A 82 0.63 -11.71 5.71
C LEU A 82 1.22 -12.98 5.10
N ASN A 83 0.39 -13.76 4.40
CA ASN A 83 0.81 -14.96 3.68
C ASN A 83 1.04 -14.67 2.20
N LEU A 84 1.70 -15.62 1.54
CA LEU A 84 1.83 -15.60 0.08
C LEU A 84 0.44 -15.54 -0.58
N GLY A 85 0.25 -14.56 -1.46
CA GLY A 85 -1.00 -14.32 -2.18
C GLY A 85 -1.94 -13.32 -1.51
N ASP A 86 -1.71 -12.96 -0.24
CA ASP A 86 -2.53 -11.98 0.46
C ASP A 86 -2.40 -10.60 -0.19
N ILE A 87 -3.52 -9.87 -0.22
CA ILE A 87 -3.58 -8.50 -0.72
C ILE A 87 -3.76 -7.58 0.49
N ALA A 88 -3.00 -6.50 0.52
CA ALA A 88 -3.10 -5.49 1.56
C ALA A 88 -2.82 -4.09 1.01
N LEU A 89 -3.27 -3.10 1.76
CA LEU A 89 -2.84 -1.72 1.65
C LEU A 89 -1.58 -1.53 2.50
N PHE A 90 -0.54 -0.94 1.92
CA PHE A 90 0.76 -0.74 2.53
C PHE A 90 1.09 0.75 2.58
N SER A 91 1.40 1.25 3.77
CA SER A 91 2.02 2.56 3.96
C SER A 91 3.54 2.39 4.07
N LEU A 92 4.27 2.93 3.09
CA LEU A 92 5.69 2.63 2.90
C LEU A 92 6.52 3.91 2.81
N ASP A 93 7.71 3.85 3.42
CA ASP A 93 8.80 4.80 3.21
C ASP A 93 9.96 4.09 2.53
N GLN A 94 10.61 4.77 1.60
CA GLN A 94 11.79 4.28 0.92
C GLN A 94 12.99 4.36 1.86
N GLU A 95 13.76 3.27 1.99
CA GLU A 95 14.95 3.26 2.85
C GLU A 95 16.09 4.09 2.26
N ASP A 96 16.26 4.01 0.94
CA ASP A 96 17.21 4.79 0.15
C ASP A 96 16.67 4.91 -1.27
N SER A 97 16.63 6.15 -1.76
CA SER A 97 16.25 6.55 -3.14
C SER A 97 16.93 5.74 -4.26
N SER A 98 18.08 5.09 -3.99
CA SER A 98 18.81 4.29 -4.97
C SER A 98 18.54 2.79 -4.92
N SER A 99 17.84 2.29 -3.89
CA SER A 99 17.83 0.87 -3.56
C SER A 99 16.54 0.12 -3.94
N GLY A 100 15.46 0.85 -4.22
CA GLY A 100 14.13 0.25 -4.47
C GLY A 100 13.55 -0.50 -3.26
N ASN A 101 14.17 -0.38 -2.08
CA ASN A 101 13.72 -1.02 -0.85
C ASN A 101 12.88 -0.06 -0.02
N TYR A 102 11.85 -0.62 0.61
CA TYR A 102 10.90 0.10 1.44
C TYR A 102 10.85 -0.51 2.84
N HIS A 103 10.29 0.23 3.79
CA HIS A 103 9.87 -0.30 5.07
C HIS A 103 8.46 0.19 5.40
N ILE A 104 7.78 -0.53 6.30
CA ILE A 104 6.42 -0.17 6.72
C ILE A 104 6.48 1.04 7.65
N LYS A 105 5.64 2.05 7.39
CA LYS A 105 5.58 3.28 8.18
C LYS A 105 4.37 3.33 9.08
N TRP A 106 3.17 3.42 8.50
CA TRP A 106 1.90 3.53 9.24
C TRP A 106 1.08 2.24 9.19
N GLY A 107 1.75 1.11 8.97
CA GLY A 107 1.16 -0.23 9.02
C GLY A 107 0.78 -0.80 7.65
N ASN A 108 0.26 -2.03 7.71
CA ASN A 108 -0.34 -2.73 6.60
C ASN A 108 -1.78 -3.11 6.96
N TYR A 109 -2.69 -3.07 5.98
CA TYR A 109 -4.11 -3.29 6.18
C TYR A 109 -4.60 -4.35 5.20
N PRO A 110 -4.81 -5.60 5.66
CA PRO A 110 -5.33 -6.68 4.82
C PRO A 110 -6.65 -6.28 4.18
N LEU A 111 -6.80 -6.57 2.89
CA LEU A 111 -8.00 -6.25 2.13
C LEU A 111 -8.28 -7.29 1.05
N ASP A 112 -9.53 -7.36 0.64
CA ASP A 112 -9.96 -8.10 -0.54
C ASP A 112 -10.40 -7.13 -1.64
N ILE A 113 -10.21 -7.52 -2.89
CA ILE A 113 -10.74 -6.77 -4.04
C ILE A 113 -11.92 -7.55 -4.60
N SER A 114 -13.12 -6.97 -4.53
CA SER A 114 -14.33 -7.54 -5.13
C SER A 114 -15.21 -6.45 -5.72
N ASP A 115 -15.84 -6.74 -6.87
CA ASP A 115 -16.61 -5.77 -7.66
C ASP A 115 -15.82 -4.50 -8.01
N GLY A 116 -14.49 -4.64 -8.17
CA GLY A 116 -13.56 -3.54 -8.42
C GLY A 116 -13.20 -2.70 -7.18
N LEU A 117 -13.83 -2.95 -6.03
CA LEU A 117 -13.63 -2.19 -4.80
C LEU A 117 -12.69 -2.92 -3.84
N ALA A 118 -11.86 -2.15 -3.14
CA ALA A 118 -11.09 -2.62 -2.01
C ALA A 118 -11.98 -2.68 -0.76
N HIS A 119 -11.95 -3.82 -0.07
CA HIS A 119 -12.67 -4.08 1.18
C HIS A 119 -11.64 -4.37 2.27
N LEU A 120 -11.38 -3.38 3.12
CA LEU A 120 -10.43 -3.53 4.22
C LEU A 120 -11.06 -4.37 5.34
N LYS A 121 -10.28 -5.29 5.88
CA LYS A 121 -10.68 -6.07 7.04
C LYS A 121 -10.97 -5.15 8.22
N GLY A 122 -12.16 -5.30 8.83
CA GLY A 122 -12.61 -4.47 9.96
C GLY A 122 -13.39 -3.20 9.58
N ALA A 123 -13.53 -2.86 8.29
CA ALA A 123 -14.24 -1.65 7.85
C ALA A 123 -15.72 -1.58 8.24
N GLN A 124 -16.36 -2.71 8.52
CA GLN A 124 -17.77 -2.74 8.96
C GLN A 124 -17.94 -2.38 10.44
N ASP A 125 -16.90 -2.67 11.24
CA ASP A 125 -16.95 -2.56 12.69
C ASP A 125 -16.22 -1.30 13.20
N GLU A 126 -15.23 -0.82 12.43
CA GLU A 126 -14.35 0.27 12.81
C GLU A 126 -14.52 1.49 11.87
N PRO A 127 -15.09 2.61 12.35
CA PRO A 127 -15.34 3.80 11.52
C PRO A 127 -14.07 4.39 10.86
N MET A 128 -12.92 4.21 11.49
CA MET A 128 -11.64 4.69 10.98
C MET A 128 -11.16 3.86 9.78
N ILE A 129 -11.29 2.52 9.87
CA ILE A 129 -11.01 1.63 8.76
C ILE A 129 -12.03 1.83 7.63
N ALA A 130 -13.30 2.11 7.96
CA ALA A 130 -14.32 2.49 6.98
C ALA A 130 -13.92 3.76 6.19
N ALA A 131 -13.37 4.76 6.87
CA ALA A 131 -12.87 5.97 6.24
C ALA A 131 -11.63 5.74 5.38
N LEU A 132 -10.69 4.91 5.83
CA LEU A 132 -9.54 4.52 5.03
C LEU A 132 -9.97 3.76 3.77
N GLN A 133 -10.91 2.81 3.91
CA GLN A 133 -11.51 2.12 2.77
C GLN A 133 -12.18 3.09 1.80
N TYR A 134 -12.90 4.09 2.32
CA TYR A 134 -13.51 5.12 1.50
C TYR A 134 -12.46 5.96 0.76
N TYR A 135 -11.41 6.40 1.46
CA TYR A 135 -10.29 7.14 0.88
C TYR A 135 -9.69 6.39 -0.32
N VAL A 136 -9.33 5.12 -0.12
CA VAL A 136 -8.78 4.25 -1.17
C VAL A 136 -9.74 4.14 -2.36
N ASN A 137 -11.00 3.79 -2.11
CA ASN A 137 -11.98 3.58 -3.19
C ASN A 137 -12.40 4.89 -3.90
N SER A 138 -12.21 6.03 -3.26
CA SER A 138 -12.43 7.35 -3.87
C SER A 138 -11.24 7.85 -4.69
N GLY A 139 -10.13 7.11 -4.73
CA GLY A 139 -8.89 7.48 -5.41
C GLY A 139 -8.06 8.51 -4.62
N GLY A 140 -8.12 8.48 -3.29
CA GLY A 140 -7.32 9.35 -2.43
C GLY A 140 -7.73 10.82 -2.38
N ARG A 141 -8.98 11.15 -2.78
CA ARG A 141 -9.43 12.54 -2.99
C ARG A 141 -9.94 13.29 -1.74
N PRO A 142 -10.56 12.67 -0.73
CA PRO A 142 -10.99 13.39 0.46
C PRO A 142 -9.80 14.07 1.14
N ALA A 143 -9.96 15.36 1.44
CA ALA A 143 -8.95 16.19 2.08
C ALA A 143 -8.86 15.94 3.59
N SER A 144 -9.95 15.59 4.25
CA SER A 144 -9.91 15.27 5.68
C SER A 144 -11.09 14.40 6.13
N PHE A 145 -10.96 13.86 7.33
CA PHE A 145 -11.95 13.01 7.96
C PHE A 145 -12.32 13.54 9.34
N VAL A 146 -13.62 13.53 9.66
CA VAL A 146 -14.13 14.06 10.92
C VAL A 146 -15.16 13.10 11.51
N ILE A 147 -15.06 12.87 12.82
CA ILE A 147 -16.07 12.16 13.58
C ILE A 147 -17.02 13.19 14.19
N GLU A 148 -18.29 13.16 13.81
CA GLU A 148 -19.34 14.00 14.37
C GLU A 148 -20.42 13.09 14.98
N GLY A 149 -20.42 12.99 16.31
CA GLY A 149 -21.28 12.06 17.03
C GLY A 149 -20.92 10.61 16.72
N ASP A 150 -21.87 9.86 16.16
CA ASP A 150 -21.72 8.47 15.72
C ASP A 150 -21.35 8.33 14.23
N ARG A 151 -21.11 9.45 13.55
CA ARG A 151 -20.89 9.48 12.10
C ARG A 151 -19.45 9.79 11.76
N MET A 152 -18.95 9.05 10.77
CA MET A 152 -17.70 9.37 10.11
C MET A 152 -18.00 10.12 8.81
N GLN A 153 -17.40 11.30 8.66
CA GLN A 153 -17.56 12.17 7.51
C GLN A 153 -16.23 12.35 6.77
N GLY A 154 -16.30 12.41 5.44
CA GLY A 154 -15.20 12.86 4.58
C GLY A 154 -15.45 14.29 4.11
N ARG A 155 -14.41 15.11 4.05
CA ARG A 155 -14.47 16.48 3.54
C ARG A 155 -13.55 16.64 2.34
N TYR A 156 -14.04 17.33 1.32
CA TYR A 156 -13.29 17.64 0.10
C TYR A 156 -12.81 19.11 0.11
N ASP A 157 -11.82 19.42 -0.73
CA ASP A 157 -11.27 20.79 -0.84
C ASP A 157 -12.29 21.83 -1.28
N ASN A 158 -13.33 21.41 -2.01
CA ASN A 158 -14.45 22.26 -2.42
C ASN A 158 -15.45 22.54 -1.27
N GLY A 159 -15.21 22.02 -0.06
CA GLY A 159 -16.08 22.13 1.11
C GLY A 159 -17.24 21.12 1.14
N GLU A 160 -17.35 20.21 0.16
CA GLU A 160 -18.33 19.13 0.19
C GLU A 160 -18.07 18.19 1.36
N ILE A 161 -19.14 17.80 2.05
CA ILE A 161 -19.12 16.85 3.16
C ILE A 161 -19.97 15.65 2.79
N VAL A 162 -19.41 14.45 2.96
CA VAL A 162 -20.08 13.18 2.69
C VAL A 162 -20.07 12.29 3.91
N HIS A 163 -21.12 11.48 4.09
CA HIS A 163 -21.20 10.52 5.19
C HIS A 163 -20.71 9.13 4.76
N ILE A 164 -19.80 8.58 5.57
CA ILE A 164 -19.08 7.33 5.29
C ILE A 164 -19.62 6.18 6.16
N ALA A 165 -19.62 6.38 7.48
CA ALA A 165 -20.07 5.40 8.46
C ALA A 165 -21.18 5.99 9.35
N PRO A 166 -22.16 5.20 9.79
CA PRO A 166 -22.27 3.73 9.64
C PRO A 166 -22.73 3.27 8.24
N LYS A 167 -23.15 4.19 7.37
CA LYS A 167 -23.55 3.85 6.00
C LYS A 167 -23.22 5.00 5.04
N LEU A 168 -22.65 4.64 3.89
CA LEU A 168 -22.39 5.58 2.80
C LEU A 168 -23.69 6.25 2.32
N ASP A 169 -23.68 7.57 2.26
CA ASP A 169 -24.71 8.34 1.59
C ASP A 169 -24.57 8.31 0.06
N LEU A 170 -25.45 9.02 -0.66
CA LEU A 170 -25.46 9.00 -2.12
C LEU A 170 -24.22 9.66 -2.72
N ALA A 171 -23.77 10.78 -2.15
CA ALA A 171 -22.61 11.52 -2.62
C ALA A 171 -21.34 10.69 -2.44
N ALA A 172 -21.16 10.08 -1.27
CA ALA A 172 -20.04 9.19 -1.00
C ALA A 172 -19.96 8.04 -2.02
N ARG A 173 -21.09 7.38 -2.31
CA ARG A 173 -21.13 6.31 -3.32
C ARG A 173 -20.76 6.78 -4.72
N GLN A 174 -21.10 8.01 -5.08
CA GLN A 174 -20.74 8.56 -6.37
C GLN A 174 -19.22 8.77 -6.47
N HIS A 175 -18.61 9.34 -5.44
CA HIS A 175 -17.16 9.51 -5.39
C HIS A 175 -16.39 8.19 -5.43
N THR A 176 -16.91 7.14 -4.77
CA THR A 176 -16.37 5.78 -4.88
C THR A 176 -16.43 5.26 -6.32
N LYS A 177 -17.54 5.48 -7.02
CA LYS A 177 -17.67 5.08 -8.43
C LYS A 177 -16.71 5.84 -9.34
N ASP A 178 -16.52 7.12 -9.08
CA ASP A 178 -15.62 7.96 -9.87
C ASP A 178 -14.15 7.62 -9.59
N GLY A 179 -13.81 7.22 -8.36
CA GLY A 179 -12.47 6.79 -7.95
C GLY A 179 -12.00 5.50 -8.62
N LEU A 180 -12.91 4.54 -8.85
CA LEU A 180 -12.65 3.30 -9.58
C LEU A 180 -12.01 3.52 -10.96
N GLY A 181 -12.32 4.63 -11.63
CA GLY A 181 -11.77 4.96 -12.95
C GLY A 181 -10.35 5.54 -12.92
N GLN A 182 -9.84 5.90 -11.74
CA GLN A 182 -8.59 6.66 -11.56
C GLN A 182 -7.48 5.85 -10.89
N LEU A 183 -7.72 4.58 -10.58
CA LEU A 183 -6.71 3.73 -10.00
C LEU A 183 -5.54 3.55 -11.00
N ILE A 184 -4.43 4.28 -10.82
CA ILE A 184 -3.17 4.21 -11.57
C ILE A 184 -2.65 2.77 -11.60
N ARG A 185 -2.92 2.06 -12.69
CA ARG A 185 -2.35 0.73 -12.93
C ARG A 185 -0.89 0.89 -13.33
N PRO A 186 0.06 0.19 -12.68
CA PRO A 186 1.36 -0.07 -13.30
C PRO A 186 1.13 -0.70 -14.68
N LEU A 187 1.98 -0.37 -15.66
CA LEU A 187 1.80 -0.80 -17.05
C LEU A 187 1.52 -2.31 -17.17
N GLU A 188 0.39 -2.63 -17.82
CA GLU A 188 -0.13 -3.94 -18.25
C GLU A 188 0.08 -5.16 -17.33
N TYR A 189 -0.99 -5.43 -16.58
CA TYR A 189 -1.30 -6.69 -15.90
C TYR A 189 -1.54 -7.83 -16.91
N ASP A 190 -0.65 -8.84 -16.98
CA ASP A 190 -0.95 -10.13 -17.62
C ASP A 190 -1.55 -11.10 -16.57
N HIS A 191 -2.82 -11.47 -16.76
CA HIS A 191 -3.61 -12.36 -15.90
C HIS A 191 -3.14 -13.83 -15.89
N ARG A 192 -1.99 -14.17 -16.47
CA ARG A 192 -1.50 -15.55 -16.49
C ARG A 192 -0.73 -15.88 -15.23
N VAL A 193 -1.48 -16.13 -14.15
CA VAL A 193 -1.05 -16.99 -13.06
C VAL A 193 -0.79 -18.38 -13.65
N VAL A 194 0.43 -18.62 -14.12
CA VAL A 194 0.91 -19.97 -14.41
C VAL A 194 1.03 -20.66 -13.07
N GLN A 195 0.15 -21.64 -12.81
CA GLN A 195 0.42 -22.64 -11.78
C GLN A 195 1.80 -23.23 -12.07
N LEU A 196 2.75 -23.01 -11.16
CA LEU A 196 4.01 -23.76 -11.15
C LEU A 196 3.68 -25.21 -10.78
N LYS A 197 3.22 -25.95 -11.77
CA LYS A 197 3.28 -27.40 -11.82
C LYS A 197 4.63 -27.74 -12.42
N ASP A 198 5.37 -28.61 -11.72
CA ASP A 198 6.65 -29.19 -12.12
C ASP A 198 6.97 -29.02 -13.61
N MET A 199 7.91 -28.14 -13.91
CA MET A 199 8.64 -28.17 -15.17
C MET A 199 10.12 -28.33 -14.84
N ASP A 200 10.46 -29.58 -14.52
CA ASP A 200 11.70 -30.15 -15.01
C ASP A 200 11.86 -29.82 -16.51
N HIS A 201 13.04 -29.30 -16.86
CA HIS A 201 13.54 -29.14 -18.23
C HIS A 201 12.75 -28.22 -19.17
N VAL A 202 13.04 -26.91 -19.12
CA VAL A 202 13.14 -26.13 -20.36
C VAL A 202 14.48 -25.41 -20.43
N GLU A 203 15.17 -25.79 -21.48
CA GLU A 203 16.57 -25.62 -21.78
C GLU A 203 16.94 -24.18 -22.15
N ASN A 204 18.09 -23.79 -21.61
CA ASN A 204 18.77 -22.51 -21.71
C ASN A 204 19.29 -22.21 -23.15
N ARG A 205 18.40 -21.95 -24.12
CA ARG A 205 18.82 -21.63 -25.51
C ARG A 205 19.05 -20.14 -25.78
N CYS A 206 18.26 -19.23 -25.20
CA CYS A 206 18.43 -17.79 -25.50
C CYS A 206 19.72 -17.21 -24.90
N ILE A 207 20.13 -17.65 -23.69
CA ILE A 207 21.35 -17.13 -23.06
C ILE A 207 22.62 -17.66 -23.76
N ARG A 208 22.60 -18.90 -24.27
CA ARG A 208 23.72 -19.44 -25.07
C ARG A 208 23.89 -18.73 -26.40
N VAL A 209 22.80 -18.37 -27.09
CA VAL A 209 22.89 -17.67 -28.39
C VAL A 209 23.44 -16.25 -28.21
N ILE A 210 23.05 -15.55 -27.13
CA ILE A 210 23.57 -14.21 -26.83
C ILE A 210 25.08 -14.25 -26.55
N TRP A 211 25.57 -15.26 -25.82
CA TRP A 211 27.00 -15.42 -25.55
C TRP A 211 27.80 -15.73 -26.82
N ILE A 212 27.31 -16.60 -27.70
CA ILE A 212 28.00 -16.94 -28.96
C ILE A 212 28.06 -15.72 -29.90
N VAL A 213 27.00 -14.93 -29.97
CA VAL A 213 26.97 -13.70 -30.80
C VAL A 213 27.91 -12.63 -30.23
N ALA A 214 28.00 -12.49 -28.90
CA ALA A 214 28.92 -11.57 -28.25
C ALA A 214 30.39 -11.96 -28.49
N GLU A 215 30.73 -13.25 -28.44
CA GLU A 215 32.09 -13.72 -28.75
C GLU A 215 32.45 -13.49 -30.22
N MET A 216 31.55 -13.77 -31.16
CA MET A 216 31.79 -13.50 -32.59
C MET A 216 32.00 -12.02 -32.89
N LEU A 217 31.23 -11.13 -32.24
CA LEU A 217 31.42 -9.67 -32.35
C LEU A 217 32.76 -9.22 -31.76
N GLY A 218 33.19 -9.79 -30.64
CA GLY A 218 34.50 -9.53 -30.04
C GLY A 218 35.65 -9.89 -30.99
N PHE A 219 35.60 -11.06 -31.64
CA PHE A 219 36.62 -11.48 -32.58
C PHE A 219 36.68 -10.62 -33.85
N LEU A 220 35.54 -10.15 -34.35
CA LEU A 220 35.48 -9.24 -35.52
C LEU A 220 36.10 -7.87 -35.21
N ILE A 221 35.83 -7.31 -34.02
CA ILE A 221 36.38 -6.01 -33.60
C ILE A 221 37.90 -6.10 -33.43
N VAL A 222 38.39 -7.17 -32.80
CA VAL A 222 39.84 -7.40 -32.63
C VAL A 222 40.53 -7.65 -33.97
N GLY A 223 39.91 -8.40 -34.88
CA GLY A 223 40.42 -8.61 -36.24
C GLY A 223 40.53 -7.33 -37.05
N ALA A 224 39.52 -6.46 -36.98
CA ALA A 224 39.53 -5.16 -37.66
C ALA A 224 40.61 -4.21 -37.11
N LEU A 225 40.85 -4.23 -35.79
CA LEU A 225 41.91 -3.45 -35.14
C LEU A 225 43.32 -3.93 -35.50
N ILE A 226 43.50 -5.23 -35.77
CA ILE A 226 44.79 -5.81 -36.17
C ILE A 226 45.05 -5.60 -37.67
N SER A 227 44.03 -5.69 -38.52
CA SER A 227 44.17 -5.45 -39.98
C SER A 227 44.27 -3.97 -40.37
N GLY A 228 43.81 -3.03 -39.53
CA GLY A 228 43.96 -1.59 -39.76
C GLY A 228 45.33 -1.00 -39.41
N LYS A 229 46.31 -1.84 -39.05
CA LYS A 229 47.68 -1.44 -38.64
C LYS A 229 48.79 -1.85 -39.61
N ARG A 230 48.46 -2.11 -40.88
CA ARG A 230 49.45 -2.25 -41.97
C ARG A 230 49.37 -1.08 -42.94
#